data_AF-A0A9E2LIQ3-F1
#
_entry.id   AF-A0A9E2LIQ3-F1
#
_cell.length_a   1.000
_cell.length_b   1.000
_cell.length_c   1.000
_cell.angle_alpha   90.00
_cell.angle_beta   90.00
_cell.angle_gamma   90.00
#
_symmetry.space_group_name_H-M   'P 1'
#
loop_
_entity.id
_entity.type
_entity.pdbx_description
1 polymer ?
#
loop_
_entity_poly.entity_id
_entity_poly.type
_entity_poly.pdbx_seq_one_letter_code
_entity_poly.pdbx_strand_id
1 'polypeptide(L)'
;MTEKEKLIQMIQENEEIQRYKRIENIINNNKKLKAKVNQLKALQKQLINAKQVGKTQAIAEFESRYQVLYNEIEEYPLMSDYLALQGDINEMIQSIQSIIEEGIEKDFE
;
A
#
# COMPACT_ATOMS: atom_id res chain seq x y z
N MET A 1 -30.33 -7.08 -4.18
CA MET A 1 -28.96 -7.01 -3.66
C MET A 1 -28.43 -8.42 -3.54
N THR A 2 -27.43 -8.76 -4.35
CA THR A 2 -26.74 -10.06 -4.35
C THR A 2 -25.87 -10.23 -3.09
N GLU A 3 -25.51 -11.45 -2.74
CA GLU A 3 -24.61 -11.71 -1.59
C GLU A 3 -23.24 -11.02 -1.75
N LYS A 4 -22.76 -10.92 -3.00
CA LYS A 4 -21.58 -10.11 -3.35
C LYS A 4 -21.75 -8.64 -2.96
N GLU A 5 -22.89 -8.04 -3.32
CA GLU A 5 -23.14 -6.62 -3.01
C GLU A 5 -23.25 -6.38 -1.50
N LYS A 6 -23.84 -7.32 -0.74
CA LYS A 6 -23.90 -7.24 0.72
C LYS A 6 -22.51 -7.29 1.36
N LEU A 7 -21.65 -8.23 0.94
CA LEU A 7 -20.28 -8.32 1.43
C LEU A 7 -19.49 -7.03 1.15
N ILE A 8 -19.60 -6.51 -0.08
CA ILE A 8 -18.96 -5.24 -0.45
C ILE A 8 -19.46 -4.10 0.44
N GLN A 9 -20.77 -4.03 0.68
CA GLN A 9 -21.34 -3.00 1.54
C GLN A 9 -20.82 -3.09 2.97
N MET A 10 -20.80 -4.28 3.57
CA MET A 10 -20.27 -4.50 4.92
C MET A 10 -18.80 -4.06 5.05
N ILE A 11 -17.98 -4.42 4.06
CA ILE A 11 -16.58 -3.98 3.99
C ILE A 11 -16.50 -2.45 3.88
N GLN A 12 -17.33 -1.85 3.02
CA GLN A 12 -17.33 -0.40 2.85
C GLN A 12 -17.80 0.35 4.10
N GLU A 13 -18.73 -0.20 4.88
CA GLU A 13 -19.27 0.43 6.10
C GLU A 13 -18.31 0.33 7.29
N ASN A 14 -17.30 -0.54 7.23
CA ASN A 14 -16.27 -0.65 8.26
C ASN A 14 -15.58 0.72 8.53
N GLU A 15 -15.47 1.07 9.80
CA GLU A 15 -14.97 2.38 10.24
C GLU A 15 -13.51 2.64 9.84
N GLU A 16 -12.66 1.60 9.88
CA GLU A 16 -11.25 1.67 9.50
C GLU A 16 -11.11 1.89 8.00
N ILE A 17 -11.95 1.25 7.19
CA ILE A 17 -12.00 1.48 5.74
C ILE A 17 -12.49 2.89 5.42
N GLN A 18 -13.48 3.39 6.15
CA GLN A 18 -13.94 4.77 6.01
C GLN A 18 -12.85 5.76 6.43
N ARG A 19 -12.09 5.48 7.50
CA ARG A 19 -10.95 6.27 7.94
C ARG A 19 -9.84 6.27 6.89
N TYR A 20 -9.50 5.10 6.36
CA TYR A 20 -8.52 4.94 5.29
C TYR A 20 -8.89 5.79 4.08
N LYS A 21 -10.13 5.72 3.58
CA LYS A 21 -10.61 6.52 2.44
C LYS A 21 -10.49 8.02 2.68
N ARG A 22 -10.78 8.50 3.90
CA ARG A 22 -10.62 9.93 4.25
C ARG A 22 -9.17 10.36 4.19
N ILE A 23 -8.26 9.58 4.78
CA ILE A 23 -6.82 9.88 4.79
C ILE A 23 -6.25 9.77 3.37
N GLU A 24 -6.64 8.74 2.63
CA GLU A 24 -6.27 8.52 1.23
C GLU A 24 -6.62 9.74 0.36
N ASN A 25 -7.83 10.28 0.52
CA ASN A 25 -8.24 11.48 -0.23
C ASN A 25 -7.36 12.69 0.11
N ILE A 26 -6.99 12.89 1.38
CA ILE A 26 -6.09 13.98 1.80
C ILE A 26 -4.70 13.80 1.17
N ILE A 27 -4.14 12.59 1.24
CA ILE A 27 -2.82 12.24 0.70
C ILE A 27 -2.80 12.40 -0.84
N ASN A 28 -3.81 11.85 -1.54
CA ASN A 28 -3.86 11.84 -3.00
C ASN A 28 -4.07 13.23 -3.63
N ASN A 29 -4.72 14.13 -2.90
CA ASN A 29 -4.88 15.52 -3.35
C ASN A 29 -3.61 16.37 -3.17
N ASN A 30 -2.61 15.87 -2.42
CA ASN A 30 -1.34 16.56 -2.27
C ASN A 30 -0.42 16.32 -3.48
N LYS A 31 -0.41 17.27 -4.42
CA LYS A 31 0.42 17.21 -5.63
C LYS A 31 1.92 17.07 -5.34
N LYS A 32 2.44 17.69 -4.28
CA LYS A 32 3.86 17.62 -3.93
C LYS A 32 4.22 16.22 -3.42
N LEU A 33 3.40 15.67 -2.53
CA LEU A 33 3.57 14.32 -2.02
C LEU A 33 3.47 13.28 -3.14
N LYS A 34 2.49 13.41 -4.03
CA LYS A 34 2.35 12.55 -5.21
C LYS A 34 3.59 12.59 -6.11
N ALA A 35 4.17 13.77 -6.31
CA ALA A 35 5.41 13.92 -7.06
C ALA A 35 6.58 13.20 -6.36
N LYS A 36 6.73 13.33 -5.04
CA LYS A 36 7.74 12.61 -4.25
C LYS A 36 7.57 11.09 -4.35
N VAL A 37 6.35 10.56 -4.21
CA VAL A 37 6.07 9.13 -4.35
C VAL A 37 6.42 8.62 -5.76
N ASN A 38 6.12 9.39 -6.80
CA ASN A 38 6.49 9.02 -8.17
C ASN A 38 8.01 9.01 -8.37
N GLN A 39 8.72 9.98 -7.80
CA GLN A 39 10.19 10.03 -7.80
C GLN A 39 10.78 8.83 -7.04
N LEU A 40 10.20 8.46 -5.89
CA LEU A 40 10.61 7.30 -5.10
C LEU A 40 10.50 6.01 -5.90
N LYS A 41 9.37 5.80 -6.60
CA LYS A 41 9.17 4.64 -7.49
C LYS A 41 10.17 4.60 -8.64
N ALA A 42 10.49 5.76 -9.22
CA ALA A 42 11.49 5.84 -10.29
C ALA A 42 12.90 5.48 -9.77
N LEU A 43 13.27 5.99 -8.60
CA LEU A 43 14.53 5.64 -7.91
C LEU A 43 14.58 4.15 -7.56
N GLN A 44 13.49 3.57 -7.07
CA GLN A 44 13.42 2.13 -6.78
C GLN A 44 13.70 1.27 -8.02
N LYS A 45 13.13 1.66 -9.17
CA LYS A 45 13.40 0.98 -10.45
C LYS A 45 14.86 1.11 -10.87
N GLN A 46 15.45 2.30 -10.73
CA GLN A 46 16.86 2.53 -11.01
C GLN A 46 17.77 1.71 -10.09
N LEU A 47 17.41 1.59 -8.81
CA LEU A 47 18.12 0.78 -7.83
C LEU A 47 18.09 -0.70 -8.19
N ILE A 48 16.93 -1.26 -8.55
CA ILE A 48 16.80 -2.66 -9.00
C ILE A 48 17.69 -2.90 -10.22
N ASN A 49 17.67 -2.00 -11.21
CA ASN A 49 18.53 -2.10 -12.39
C ASN A 49 20.03 -2.03 -12.03
N ALA A 50 20.41 -1.14 -11.11
CA ALA A 50 21.80 -1.03 -10.66
C ALA A 50 22.28 -2.28 -9.92
N LYS A 51 21.41 -2.90 -9.10
CA LYS A 51 21.65 -4.18 -8.43
C LYS A 51 21.85 -5.31 -9.44
N GLN A 52 21.03 -5.38 -10.48
CA GLN A 52 21.17 -6.38 -11.55
C GLN A 52 22.52 -6.25 -12.31
N VAL A 53 22.97 -5.02 -12.57
CA VAL A 53 24.22 -4.76 -13.32
C VAL A 53 25.46 -4.81 -12.40
N GLY A 54 25.29 -4.89 -11.08
CA GLY A 54 26.39 -4.98 -10.12
C GLY A 54 27.18 -3.67 -9.93
N LYS A 55 26.56 -2.51 -10.16
CA LYS A 55 27.23 -1.20 -10.04
C LYS A 55 27.22 -0.69 -8.58
N THR A 56 28.13 -1.17 -7.75
CA THR A 56 28.17 -0.93 -6.29
C THR A 56 28.09 0.55 -5.89
N GLN A 57 28.80 1.44 -6.59
CA GLN A 57 28.77 2.88 -6.28
C GLN A 57 27.39 3.51 -6.58
N ALA A 58 26.76 3.12 -7.69
CA ALA A 58 25.43 3.62 -8.06
C ALA A 58 24.34 3.08 -7.13
N ILE A 59 24.49 1.83 -6.65
CA ILE A 59 23.59 1.23 -5.66
C ILE A 59 23.57 2.07 -4.38
N ALA A 60 24.74 2.38 -3.82
CA ALA A 60 24.84 3.16 -2.59
C ALA A 60 24.26 4.58 -2.74
N GLU A 61 24.48 5.23 -3.89
CA GLU A 61 23.91 6.55 -4.19
C GLU A 61 22.38 6.50 -4.29
N PHE A 62 21.83 5.51 -4.99
CA PHE A 62 20.39 5.35 -5.13
C PHE A 62 19.72 4.94 -3.82
N GLU A 63 20.36 4.11 -2.99
CA GLU A 63 19.85 3.75 -1.66
C GLU A 63 19.80 4.96 -0.73
N SER A 64 20.86 5.78 -0.71
CA SER A 64 20.88 7.01 0.08
C SER A 64 19.76 7.98 -0.34
N ARG A 65 19.61 8.23 -1.65
CA ARG A 65 18.53 9.08 -2.18
C ARG A 65 17.14 8.51 -1.92
N TYR A 66 16.99 7.19 -2.05
CA TYR A 66 15.75 6.49 -1.74
C TYR A 66 15.39 6.71 -0.27
N GLN A 67 16.33 6.51 0.65
CA GLN A 67 16.07 6.66 2.08
C GLN A 67 15.68 8.08 2.46
N VAL A 68 16.37 9.10 1.93
CA VAL A 68 16.01 10.50 2.17
C VAL A 68 14.59 10.78 1.70
N LEU A 69 14.26 10.39 0.47
CA LEU A 69 12.94 10.64 -0.11
C LEU A 69 11.85 9.84 0.60
N TYR A 70 12.16 8.63 1.05
CA TYR A 70 11.25 7.79 1.84
C TYR A 70 10.92 8.44 3.18
N ASN A 71 11.94 8.89 3.92
CA ASN A 71 11.74 9.58 5.20
C ASN A 71 10.89 10.85 5.03
N GLU A 72 11.15 11.64 3.99
CA GLU A 72 10.34 12.85 3.69
C GLU A 72 8.87 12.52 3.37
N ILE A 73 8.58 11.33 2.86
CA ILE A 73 7.21 10.85 2.59
C ILE A 73 6.58 10.36 3.89
N GLU A 74 7.29 9.58 4.71
CA GLU A 74 6.82 9.09 6.01
C GLU A 74 6.54 10.20 7.03
N GLU A 75 7.36 11.26 7.03
CA GLU A 75 7.15 12.43 7.89
C GLU A 75 5.89 13.23 7.53
N TYR A 76 5.27 12.94 6.38
CA TYR A 76 4.03 13.60 6.01
C TYR A 76 2.91 13.27 7.03
N PRO A 77 2.17 14.29 7.52
CA PRO A 77 1.09 14.05 8.47
C PRO A 77 0.10 12.99 7.96
N LEU A 78 -0.27 12.06 8.84
CA LEU A 78 -1.17 10.94 8.57
C LEU A 78 -0.60 9.86 7.64
N MET A 79 0.66 9.95 7.18
CA MET A 79 1.26 8.89 6.34
C MET A 79 1.43 7.58 7.10
N SER A 80 1.95 7.63 8.34
CA SER A 80 2.10 6.44 9.18
C SER A 80 0.74 5.77 9.44
N ASP A 81 -0.27 6.56 9.81
CA ASP A 81 -1.65 6.08 9.99
C ASP A 81 -2.24 5.47 8.70
N TYR A 82 -1.95 6.08 7.54
CA TYR A 82 -2.39 5.58 6.25
C TYR A 82 -1.79 4.20 5.95
N LEU A 83 -0.48 4.05 6.14
CA LEU A 83 0.24 2.81 5.89
C LEU A 83 -0.18 1.70 6.87
N ALA A 84 -0.40 2.03 8.14
CA ALA A 84 -0.91 1.10 9.14
C ALA A 84 -2.30 0.58 8.75
N LEU A 85 -3.25 1.48 8.48
CA LEU A 85 -4.60 1.09 8.02
C LEU A 85 -4.57 0.29 6.72
N GLN A 86 -3.67 0.64 5.80
CA GLN A 86 -3.50 -0.12 4.56
C GLN A 86 -3.05 -1.56 4.84
N GLY A 87 -2.16 -1.76 5.82
CA GLY A 87 -1.76 -3.07 6.32
C GLY A 87 -2.94 -3.84 6.89
N ASP A 88 -3.65 -3.26 7.85
CA ASP A 88 -4.80 -3.88 8.52
C ASP A 88 -5.89 -4.30 7.53
N ILE A 89 -6.21 -3.41 6.57
CA ILE A 89 -7.19 -3.70 5.51
C ILE A 89 -6.72 -4.85 4.62
N ASN A 90 -5.43 -4.91 4.26
CA ASN A 90 -4.90 -6.00 3.45
C ASN A 90 -5.01 -7.34 4.18
N GLU A 91 -4.67 -7.39 5.47
CA GLU A 91 -4.81 -8.60 6.29
C GLU A 91 -6.28 -9.05 6.38
N MET A 92 -7.20 -8.10 6.59
CA MET A 92 -8.63 -8.38 6.61
C MET A 92 -9.12 -8.98 5.28
N ILE A 93 -8.71 -8.40 4.14
CA ILE A 93 -9.10 -8.91 2.82
C ILE A 93 -8.50 -10.29 2.55
N GLN A 94 -7.25 -10.53 2.94
CA GLN A 94 -6.63 -11.85 2.83
C GLN A 94 -7.35 -12.89 3.69
N SER A 95 -7.75 -12.53 4.92
CA SER A 95 -8.54 -13.42 5.78
C SER A 95 -9.90 -13.76 5.16
N ILE A 96 -10.62 -12.78 4.59
CA ILE A 96 -11.88 -13.03 3.88
C ILE A 96 -11.66 -13.98 2.70
N GLN A 97 -10.58 -13.79 1.94
CA GLN A 97 -10.22 -14.68 0.84
C GLN A 97 -10.01 -16.12 1.34
N SER A 98 -9.21 -16.31 2.39
CA SER A 98 -8.96 -17.64 2.97
C SER A 98 -10.23 -18.31 3.48
N ILE A 99 -11.13 -17.57 4.14
CA ILE A 99 -12.42 -18.11 4.61
C ILE A 99 -13.28 -18.60 3.44
N ILE A 100 -13.30 -17.86 2.33
CA ILE A 100 -14.05 -18.25 1.13
C ILE A 100 -13.42 -19.47 0.48
N GLU A 101 -12.10 -19.51 0.34
CA GLU A 101 -11.35 -20.64 -0.21
C GLU A 101 -11.59 -21.92 0.61
N GLU A 102 -11.38 -21.86 1.93
CA GLU A 102 -11.62 -22.99 2.84
C GLU A 102 -13.09 -23.45 2.84
N GLY A 103 -14.03 -22.51 2.77
CA GLY A 103 -15.45 -22.82 2.73
C GLY A 103 -15.83 -23.60 1.46
N ILE A 104 -15.25 -23.21 0.32
CA ILE A 104 -15.46 -23.90 -0.96
C ILE A 104 -14.78 -25.26 -0.97
N GLU A 105 -13.54 -25.37 -0.48
CA GLU A 105 -12.79 -26.64 -0.44
C GLU A 105 -13.48 -27.71 0.41
N LYS A 106 -14.05 -27.34 1.56
CA LYS A 106 -14.81 -28.26 2.44
C LYS A 106 -16.05 -28.85 1.78
N ASP A 107 -16.63 -28.17 0.80
CA ASP A 107 -17.80 -28.67 0.07
C ASP A 107 -17.42 -29.69 -1.03
N PHE A 108 -16.11 -29.84 -1.32
CA PHE A 108 -15.58 -30.80 -2.29
C PHE A 108 -14.96 -32.07 -1.66
N GLU A 109 -14.84 -32.13 -0.33
CA GLU A 109 -14.51 -33.34 0.45
C GLU A 109 -15.76 -34.11 0.90
#